data_AF-A0A382SQV3-F1
#
_entry.id   AF-A0A382SQV3-F1
#
_cell.length_a   1.000
_cell.length_b   1.000
_cell.length_c   1.000
_cell.angle_alpha   90.00
_cell.angle_beta   90.00
_cell.angle_gamma   90.00
#
_symmetry.space_group_name_H-M   'P 1'
#
loop_
_entity.id
_entity.type
_entity.pdbx_description
1 polymer ?
#
loop_
_entity_poly.entity_id
_entity_poly.type
_entity_poly.pdbx_seq_one_letter_code
_entity_poly.pdbx_strand_id
1 'polypeptide(L)'
;MSNAVDALKLAIELEKQALGKYREAIPHVTNEQTRQAVEKYASEKNQQIDSLHWMIMAEAGQLETEKTPVAEEGAPKAGKCPFSGQLAEMGLDINKMGDMTEMMKGMSHDKPES
;
A
#
# COMPACT_ATOMS: atom_id res chain seq x y z
N MET A 1 -8.00 24.46 6.69
CA MET A 1 -8.02 22.99 6.64
C MET A 1 -8.91 22.59 5.47
N SER A 2 -8.57 21.57 4.70
CA SER A 2 -9.45 21.14 3.61
C SER A 2 -10.70 20.50 4.21
N ASN A 3 -11.86 20.70 3.58
CA ASN A 3 -13.12 20.07 4.02
C ASN A 3 -12.98 18.53 4.10
N ALA A 4 -12.08 17.94 3.32
CA ALA A 4 -11.78 16.51 3.36
C ALA A 4 -11.05 16.09 4.65
N VAL A 5 -10.01 16.83 5.07
CA VAL A 5 -9.27 16.53 6.32
C VAL A 5 -10.19 16.60 7.53
N ASP A 6 -11.08 17.60 7.59
CA ASP A 6 -12.01 17.74 8.71
C ASP A 6 -13.07 16.61 8.71
N ALA A 7 -13.55 16.19 7.53
CA ALA A 7 -14.43 15.03 7.40
C ALA A 7 -13.74 13.72 7.80
N LEU A 8 -12.47 13.51 7.44
CA LEU A 8 -11.70 12.33 7.81
C LEU A 8 -11.42 12.25 9.32
N LYS A 9 -11.16 13.40 9.97
CA LYS A 9 -11.06 13.45 11.45
C LYS A 9 -12.38 13.08 12.11
N LEU A 10 -13.50 13.57 11.59
CA LEU A 10 -14.83 13.18 12.09
C LEU A 10 -15.07 11.67 11.89
N ALA A 11 -14.66 11.12 10.75
CA ALA A 11 -14.73 9.68 10.50
C ALA A 11 -13.95 8.89 11.58
N ILE A 12 -12.72 9.30 11.93
CA ILE A 12 -11.94 8.66 13.00
C ILE A 12 -12.70 8.66 14.34
N GLU A 13 -13.32 9.77 14.72
CA GLU A 13 -14.07 9.84 15.98
C GLU A 13 -15.31 8.93 15.98
N LEU A 14 -16.02 8.85 14.85
CA LEU A 14 -17.15 7.92 14.70
C LEU A 14 -16.68 6.46 14.74
N GLU A 15 -15.55 6.15 14.11
CA GLU A 15 -14.95 4.82 14.13
C GLU A 15 -14.52 4.39 15.55
N LYS A 16 -13.91 5.30 16.32
CA LYS A 16 -13.57 5.06 17.74
C LYS A 16 -14.82 4.82 18.59
N GLN A 17 -15.88 5.60 18.38
CA GLN A 17 -17.16 5.40 19.08
C GLN A 17 -17.77 4.04 18.75
N ALA A 18 -17.79 3.65 17.46
CA ALA A 18 -18.28 2.35 17.03
C ALA A 18 -17.45 1.20 17.65
N LEU A 19 -16.13 1.31 17.65
CA LEU A 19 -15.23 0.35 18.31
C LEU A 19 -15.55 0.21 19.81
N GLY A 20 -15.77 1.33 20.50
CA GLY A 20 -16.19 1.33 21.90
C GLY A 20 -17.48 0.54 22.10
N LYS A 21 -18.47 0.73 21.23
CA LYS A 21 -19.75 0.02 21.28
C LYS A 21 -19.64 -1.47 20.97
N TYR A 22 -18.78 -1.88 20.03
CA TYR A 22 -18.53 -3.31 19.83
C TYR A 22 -17.89 -3.95 21.06
N ARG A 23 -16.88 -3.31 21.66
CA ARG A 23 -16.23 -3.81 22.89
C ARG A 23 -17.18 -3.91 24.08
N GLU A 24 -18.06 -2.92 24.24
CA GLU A 24 -19.12 -2.92 25.25
C GLU A 24 -20.11 -4.08 25.02
N ALA A 25 -20.44 -4.39 23.76
CA ALA A 25 -21.41 -5.43 23.43
C ALA A 25 -20.89 -6.87 23.62
N ILE A 26 -19.60 -7.15 23.33
CA ILE A 26 -18.99 -8.50 23.39
C ILE A 26 -19.39 -9.32 24.64
N PRO A 27 -19.24 -8.83 25.88
CA PRO A 27 -19.57 -9.60 27.08
C PRO A 27 -21.07 -9.92 27.22
N HIS A 28 -21.94 -9.20 26.50
CA HIS A 28 -23.38 -9.37 26.54
C HIS A 28 -23.92 -10.23 25.39
N VAL A 29 -23.10 -10.55 24.38
CA VAL A 29 -23.52 -11.41 23.27
C VAL A 29 -23.55 -12.86 23.72
N THR A 30 -24.74 -13.49 23.61
CA THR A 30 -24.96 -14.89 24.00
C THR A 30 -24.79 -15.87 22.83
N ASN A 31 -25.01 -15.43 21.60
CA ASN A 31 -24.81 -16.23 20.39
C ASN A 31 -23.33 -16.24 19.98
N GLU A 32 -22.73 -17.43 19.90
CA GLU A 32 -21.30 -17.58 19.62
C GLU A 32 -20.88 -17.04 18.25
N GLN A 33 -21.66 -17.30 17.20
CA GLN A 33 -21.36 -16.77 15.85
C GLN A 33 -21.45 -15.24 15.83
N THR A 34 -22.44 -14.68 16.53
CA THR A 34 -22.56 -13.22 16.67
C THR A 34 -21.37 -12.65 17.44
N ARG A 35 -20.90 -13.32 18.50
CA ARG A 35 -19.74 -12.86 19.28
C ARG A 35 -18.49 -12.81 18.41
N GLN A 36 -18.21 -13.88 17.67
CA GLN A 36 -17.08 -13.94 16.74
C GLN A 36 -17.15 -12.85 15.66
N ALA A 37 -18.35 -12.59 15.12
CA ALA A 37 -18.54 -11.51 14.15
C ALA A 37 -18.28 -10.12 14.76
N VAL A 38 -18.78 -9.87 15.97
CA VAL A 38 -18.57 -8.61 16.69
C VAL A 38 -17.09 -8.40 17.03
N GLU A 39 -16.39 -9.44 17.49
CA GLU A 39 -14.94 -9.40 17.74
C GLU A 39 -14.15 -9.11 16.47
N LYS A 40 -14.51 -9.76 15.36
CA LYS A 40 -13.91 -9.50 14.05
C LYS A 40 -14.10 -8.04 13.63
N TYR A 41 -15.32 -7.51 13.71
CA TYR A 41 -15.61 -6.11 13.37
C TYR A 41 -14.84 -5.14 14.28
N ALA A 42 -14.75 -5.43 15.58
CA ALA A 42 -13.93 -4.63 16.49
C ALA A 42 -12.45 -4.62 16.10
N SER A 43 -11.91 -5.76 15.63
CA SER A 43 -10.52 -5.85 15.13
C SER A 43 -10.33 -5.03 13.85
N GLU A 44 -11.20 -5.23 12.86
CA GLU A 44 -11.15 -4.53 11.56
C GLU A 44 -11.23 -3.00 11.72
N LYS A 45 -12.02 -2.51 12.68
CA LYS A 45 -12.10 -1.06 12.95
C LYS A 45 -10.77 -0.44 13.39
N ASN A 46 -9.90 -1.16 14.10
CA ASN A 46 -8.57 -0.62 14.42
C ASN A 46 -7.75 -0.38 13.14
N GLN A 47 -7.78 -1.33 12.20
CA GLN A 47 -7.10 -1.20 10.91
C GLN A 47 -7.68 -0.07 10.05
N GLN A 48 -9.00 0.14 10.11
CA GLN A 48 -9.67 1.26 9.43
C GLN A 48 -9.25 2.61 10.03
N ILE A 49 -9.20 2.72 11.36
CA ILE A 49 -8.72 3.92 12.06
C ILE A 49 -7.28 4.24 11.67
N ASP A 50 -6.39 3.24 11.66
CA ASP A 50 -5.00 3.45 11.23
C ASP A 50 -4.96 3.96 9.79
N SER A 51 -5.70 3.32 8.88
CA SER A 51 -5.80 3.74 7.47
C SER A 51 -6.29 5.19 7.31
N LEU A 52 -7.26 5.62 8.12
CA LEU A 52 -7.75 7.01 8.12
C LEU A 52 -6.67 8.00 8.57
N HIS A 53 -5.82 7.64 9.54
CA HIS A 53 -4.69 8.49 9.91
C HIS A 53 -3.70 8.66 8.75
N TRP A 54 -3.42 7.59 7.99
CA TRP A 54 -2.59 7.66 6.79
C TRP A 54 -3.19 8.59 5.72
N MET A 55 -4.50 8.50 5.48
CA MET A 55 -5.21 9.38 4.54
C MET A 55 -5.12 10.85 4.97
N ILE A 56 -5.25 11.15 6.26
CA ILE A 56 -5.10 12.53 6.77
C ILE A 56 -3.68 13.04 6.55
N MET A 57 -2.65 12.22 6.80
CA MET A 57 -1.25 12.61 6.56
C MET A 57 -1.00 12.90 5.08
N ALA A 58 -1.58 12.10 4.18
CA ALA A 58 -1.51 12.32 2.74
C ALA A 58 -2.13 13.68 2.36
N GLU A 59 -3.35 13.95 2.82
CA GLU A 59 -4.10 15.18 2.51
C GLU A 59 -3.52 16.43 3.17
N ALA A 60 -2.87 16.29 4.32
CA ALA A 60 -2.16 17.39 4.98
C ALA A 60 -0.83 17.74 4.29
N GLY A 61 -0.44 17.00 3.24
CA GLY A 61 0.86 17.14 2.58
C GLY A 61 2.03 16.75 3.49
N GLN A 62 1.77 15.95 4.54
CA GLN A 62 2.77 15.44 5.47
C GLN A 62 3.41 14.14 4.99
N LEU A 63 2.87 13.55 3.92
CA LEU A 63 3.58 12.54 3.15
C LEU A 63 4.38 13.25 2.06
N GLU A 64 5.67 12.94 1.97
CA GLU A 64 6.51 13.27 0.83
C GLU A 64 5.83 12.70 -0.42
N THR A 65 5.09 13.54 -1.13
CA THR A 65 4.72 13.25 -2.50
C THR A 65 5.98 13.49 -3.29
N GLU A 66 6.78 12.43 -3.46
CA GLU A 66 7.78 12.41 -4.51
C GLU A 66 7.02 12.67 -5.82
N LYS A 67 6.98 13.95 -6.24
CA LYS A 67 6.69 14.31 -7.61
C LYS A 67 7.75 13.57 -8.39
N THR A 68 7.37 12.40 -8.88
CA THR A 68 8.11 11.73 -9.94
C THR A 68 8.24 12.81 -11.01
N PRO A 69 9.46 13.32 -11.30
CA PRO A 69 9.60 14.21 -12.43
C PRO A 69 9.04 13.43 -13.61
N VAL A 70 8.14 14.06 -14.37
CA VAL A 70 7.76 13.59 -15.71
C VAL A 70 9.08 13.18 -16.36
N ALA A 71 9.21 11.89 -16.64
CA ALA A 71 10.43 11.33 -17.20
C ALA A 71 10.64 11.98 -18.58
N GLU A 72 11.39 13.08 -18.61
CA GLU A 72 12.11 13.49 -19.78
C GLU A 72 13.08 12.33 -20.07
N GLU A 73 12.97 11.76 -21.27
CA GLU A 73 13.78 10.64 -21.73
C GLU A 73 15.27 10.88 -21.44
N GLY A 74 15.77 10.21 -20.41
CA GLY A 74 17.15 10.39 -19.96
C GLY A 74 17.56 9.24 -19.05
N ALA A 75 18.06 8.18 -19.67
CA ALA A 75 18.83 7.05 -19.13
C ALA A 75 18.85 6.81 -17.61
N PRO A 76 18.52 5.58 -17.12
CA PRO A 76 18.51 5.29 -15.70
C PRO A 76 19.92 5.45 -15.11
N LYS A 77 20.08 6.43 -14.21
CA LYS A 77 21.27 6.51 -13.36
C LYS A 77 21.26 5.32 -12.42
N ALA A 78 22.26 4.46 -12.54
CA ALA A 78 22.51 3.32 -11.68
C ALA A 78 22.71 3.75 -10.21
N GLY A 79 21.61 3.94 -9.49
CA GLY A 79 21.59 4.13 -8.05
C GLY A 79 21.70 2.78 -7.35
N LYS A 80 22.67 2.64 -6.45
CA LYS A 80 22.82 1.44 -5.61
C LYS A 80 21.57 1.26 -4.74
N CYS A 81 20.67 0.38 -5.16
CA CYS A 81 19.54 -0.05 -4.35
C CYS A 81 20.05 -0.60 -3.01
N PRO A 82 19.62 -0.09 -1.85
CA PRO A 82 20.09 -0.55 -0.54
C PRO A 82 19.68 -2.00 -0.22
N PHE A 83 18.78 -2.60 -1.00
CA PHE A 83 18.36 -4.00 -0.92
C PHE A 83 19.31 -4.98 -1.62
N SER A 84 20.33 -4.50 -2.34
CA SER A 84 21.25 -5.36 -3.08
C SER A 84 22.09 -6.30 -2.20
N GLY A 85 22.28 -5.97 -0.91
CA GLY A 85 22.95 -6.86 0.04
C GLY A 85 22.12 -8.10 0.42
N GLN A 86 20.80 -7.94 0.60
CA GLN A 86 19.91 -9.05 1.02
C GLN A 86 19.56 -10.00 -0.13
N LEU A 87 19.45 -9.48 -1.36
CA LEU A 87 19.16 -10.30 -2.54
C LEU A 87 20.36 -11.18 -2.95
N ALA A 88 21.59 -10.71 -2.70
CA ALA A 88 22.80 -11.50 -2.92
C ALA A 88 22.90 -12.71 -1.97
N GLU A 89 22.42 -12.57 -0.74
CA GLU A 89 22.38 -13.66 0.25
C GLU A 89 21.37 -14.76 -0.12
N MET A 90 20.30 -14.39 -0.84
CA MET A 90 19.32 -15.34 -1.39
C MET A 90 19.70 -15.89 -2.79
N GLY A 91 20.90 -15.60 -3.29
CA GLY A 91 21.41 -16.16 -4.55
C GLY A 91 20.81 -15.54 -5.82
N LEU A 92 20.10 -14.42 -5.72
CA LEU A 92 19.52 -13.69 -6.85
C LEU A 92 20.51 -12.62 -7.31
N ASP A 93 21.34 -12.98 -8.29
CA ASP A 93 22.30 -12.07 -8.90
C ASP A 93 21.60 -11.11 -9.88
N ILE A 94 21.37 -9.88 -9.41
CA ILE A 94 20.78 -8.78 -10.19
C ILE A 94 21.65 -8.40 -11.39
N ASN A 95 22.96 -8.67 -11.38
CA ASN A 95 23.81 -8.38 -12.54
C ASN A 95 23.48 -9.26 -13.76
N LYS A 96 22.81 -10.41 -13.56
CA LYS A 96 22.35 -11.26 -14.66
C LYS A 96 21.01 -10.82 -15.26
N MET A 97 20.21 -10.01 -14.58
CA MET A 97 18.94 -9.51 -15.13
C MET A 97 19.10 -8.30 -16.05
N GLY A 98 20.22 -7.58 -15.97
CA GLY A 98 20.53 -6.46 -16.89
C GLY A 98 20.77 -6.91 -18.34
N ASP A 99 21.01 -8.19 -18.56
CA ASP A 99 21.31 -8.77 -19.87
C ASP A 99 20.07 -9.34 -20.60
N MET A 100 18.85 -8.97 -20.16
CA MET A 100 17.63 -9.36 -20.88
C MET A 100 17.34 -8.48 -22.11
N THR A 101 18.22 -7.51 -22.42
CA THR A 101 18.12 -6.68 -23.63
C THR A 101 18.60 -7.43 -24.89
N GLU A 102 19.47 -8.45 -24.76
CA GLU A 102 19.90 -9.26 -25.91
C GLU A 102 18.86 -10.32 -26.33
N MET A 103 18.08 -10.90 -25.41
CA MET A 103 17.08 -11.93 -25.77
C MET A 103 15.87 -11.38 -26.54
N MET A 104 15.52 -10.09 -26.40
CA MET A 104 14.41 -9.49 -27.18
C MET A 104 14.80 -9.04 -28.59
N LYS A 105 16.09 -9.02 -28.95
CA LYS A 105 16.54 -8.58 -30.28
C LYS A 105 16.47 -9.69 -31.35
N GLY A 106 16.14 -10.93 -30.95
CA GLY A 106 16.05 -12.10 -31.84
C GLY A 106 14.65 -12.42 -32.40
N MET A 107 13.57 -11.75 -31.98
CA MET A 107 12.19 -12.07 -32.40
C MET A 107 11.59 -11.02 -33.33
N SER A 108 12.38 -10.53 -34.29
CA SER A 108 11.86 -9.67 -35.36
C SER A 108 12.48 -10.07 -36.69
N HIS A 109 11.91 -11.11 -37.31
CA HIS A 109 11.73 -11.24 -38.76
C HIS A 109 10.71 -12.36 -38.99
N ASP A 110 9.43 -12.03 -39.06
CA ASP A 110 8.60 -12.61 -40.11
C ASP A 110 7.48 -11.63 -40.49
N LYS A 111 7.43 -11.37 -41.79
CA LYS A 111 6.61 -10.37 -42.46
C LYS A 111 5.23 -11.00 -42.70
N PRO A 112 4.09 -10.30 -42.56
CA PRO A 112 2.86 -10.79 -43.15
C PRO A 112 2.93 -10.56 -44.66
N GLU A 113 3.08 -11.63 -45.45
CA GLU A 113 2.71 -11.60 -46.87
C GLU A 113 1.17 -11.56 -46.99
N SER A 114 0.73 -10.87 -48.04
CA SER A 114 -0.66 -10.49 -48.36
C SER A 114 -1.62 -11.65 -48.56
#